data_AF-A0A519ZCC4-F1
#
_entry.id   AF-A0A519ZCC4-F1
#
_cell.length_a   1.000
_cell.length_b   1.000
_cell.length_c   1.000
_cell.angle_alpha   90.00
_cell.angle_beta   90.00
_cell.angle_gamma   90.00
#
_symmetry.space_group_name_H-M   'P 1'
#
loop_
_entity.id
_entity.type
_entity.pdbx_description
1 polymer ?
#
loop_
_entity_poly.entity_id
_entity_poly.type
_entity_poly.pdbx_seq_one_letter_code
_entity_poly.pdbx_strand_id
1 'polypeptide(L)'
;MSSETKCPFHQAAGGGTTNQDWWPKQLRVDLLNQHSDRSNPLGGGFDYASAFRKLDYHALKNDLRKLMTDSQDWWPADFGHYGGLFIRMAWHSAGTYRIGDGRGGGGRGQQRFAPLNSWPDNVNLDKARRLLWPIKQKYGQQISWADLMILTGNVALETMGFRTFGFGGGREDTWEPDQDVYWGSETSWLGGDLRYAHGSEGVDKEYPVEVSLAAVDGDEQETVRTKYLFSGGA
;
A
#
# COMPACT_ATOMS: atom_id res chain seq x y z
N MET A 1 42.90 26.91 0.48
CA MET A 1 41.60 27.59 0.69
C MET A 1 40.55 26.79 -0.05
N SER A 2 40.04 25.74 0.59
CA SER A 2 39.03 24.86 0.00
C SER A 2 37.67 25.52 0.18
N SER A 3 37.06 25.95 -0.92
CA SER A 3 35.69 26.48 -0.92
C SER A 3 34.70 25.32 -0.74
N GLU A 4 34.16 25.17 0.47
CA GLU A 4 33.00 24.32 0.68
C GLU A 4 31.80 24.89 -0.09
N THR A 5 31.35 24.18 -1.12
CA THR A 5 30.04 24.38 -1.73
C THR A 5 28.95 23.87 -0.79
N LYS A 6 28.46 24.75 0.08
CA LYS A 6 27.20 24.53 0.80
C LYS A 6 26.05 24.48 -0.22
N CYS A 7 25.30 23.38 -0.22
CA CYS A 7 24.08 23.25 -1.03
C CYS A 7 23.07 24.35 -0.65
N PRO A 8 22.46 25.07 -1.62
CA PRO A 8 21.57 26.19 -1.35
C PRO A 8 20.14 25.69 -1.15
N PHE A 9 19.90 24.87 -0.13
CA PHE A 9 18.52 24.58 0.29
C PHE A 9 18.18 25.50 1.46
N HIS A 10 17.65 26.68 1.15
CA HIS A 10 16.93 27.49 2.12
C HIS A 10 15.65 26.76 2.52
N GLN A 11 15.26 26.92 3.78
CA GLN A 11 14.14 26.24 4.44
C GLN A 11 12.91 26.06 3.56
N ALA A 12 12.38 24.83 3.53
CA ALA A 12 11.16 24.50 2.81
C ALA A 12 10.01 25.42 3.27
N ALA A 13 9.43 26.17 2.33
CA ALA A 13 8.13 26.79 2.52
C ALA A 13 7.10 25.68 2.77
N GLY A 14 6.75 25.42 4.03
CA GLY A 14 5.85 24.31 4.35
C GLY A 14 5.66 23.98 5.84
N GLY A 15 6.36 24.65 6.77
CA GLY A 15 6.23 24.40 8.21
C GLY A 15 5.34 25.38 8.98
N GLY A 16 4.63 26.29 8.30
CA GLY A 16 3.76 27.30 8.93
C GLY A 16 2.32 26.82 9.07
N THR A 17 1.52 27.53 9.87
CA THR A 17 0.08 27.29 9.98
C THR A 17 -0.60 27.43 8.62
N THR A 18 -1.48 26.49 8.32
CA THR A 18 -2.26 26.41 7.09
C THR A 18 -3.69 26.89 7.32
N ASN A 19 -4.46 27.12 6.25
CA ASN A 19 -5.88 27.47 6.38
C ASN A 19 -6.68 26.38 7.10
N GLN A 20 -6.29 25.11 7.01
CA GLN A 20 -6.96 24.03 7.74
C GLN A 20 -6.72 24.13 9.25
N ASP A 21 -5.56 24.62 9.69
CA ASP A 21 -5.27 24.85 11.10
C ASP A 21 -6.13 26.00 11.66
N TRP A 22 -6.32 27.06 10.86
CA TRP A 22 -7.17 28.20 11.23
C TRP A 22 -8.67 27.89 11.17
N TRP A 23 -9.10 27.09 10.18
CA TRP A 23 -10.48 26.70 9.97
C TRP A 23 -10.62 25.17 9.83
N PRO A 24 -10.57 24.42 10.95
CA PRO A 24 -10.60 22.95 10.91
C PRO A 24 -11.84 22.33 10.29
N LYS A 25 -12.95 23.08 10.20
CA LYS A 25 -14.22 22.67 9.61
C LYS A 25 -14.43 23.21 8.19
N GLN A 26 -13.39 23.76 7.56
CA GLN A 26 -13.46 24.27 6.19
C GLN A 26 -13.82 23.13 5.22
N LEU A 27 -14.68 23.42 4.25
CA LEU A 27 -15.02 22.47 3.19
C LEU A 27 -13.79 22.14 2.35
N ARG A 28 -13.49 20.85 2.22
CA ARG A 28 -12.35 20.30 1.47
C ARG A 28 -12.62 20.21 -0.04
N VAL A 29 -12.67 21.37 -0.70
CA VAL A 29 -12.85 21.46 -2.17
C VAL A 29 -11.64 20.97 -2.96
N ASP A 30 -10.48 20.85 -2.31
CA ASP A 30 -9.26 20.28 -2.89
C ASP A 30 -9.43 18.81 -3.27
N LEU A 31 -10.27 18.04 -2.57
CA LEU A 31 -10.56 16.65 -2.93
C LEU A 31 -11.15 16.50 -4.33
N LEU A 32 -11.82 17.55 -4.84
CA LEU A 32 -12.45 17.53 -6.17
C LEU A 32 -11.44 17.67 -7.32
N ASN A 33 -10.18 18.02 -7.03
CA ASN A 33 -9.11 18.14 -8.03
C ASN A 33 -8.00 17.10 -7.86
N GLN A 34 -8.18 16.16 -6.94
CA GLN A 34 -7.24 15.09 -6.66
C GLN A 34 -7.07 14.18 -7.88
N HIS A 35 -5.85 13.65 -8.04
CA HIS A 35 -5.40 12.82 -9.17
C HIS A 35 -5.55 13.51 -10.52
N SER A 36 -5.47 14.84 -10.54
CA SER A 36 -5.47 15.62 -11.77
C SER A 36 -4.14 15.53 -12.52
N ASP A 37 -4.13 16.03 -13.76
CA ASP A 37 -2.92 16.11 -14.61
C ASP A 37 -1.77 16.90 -13.97
N ARG A 38 -2.02 17.66 -12.90
CA ARG A 38 -1.01 18.43 -12.17
C ARG A 38 0.00 17.54 -11.43
N SER A 39 -0.43 16.38 -10.94
CA SER A 39 0.43 15.43 -10.23
C SER A 39 0.92 14.31 -11.15
N ASN A 40 0.27 14.08 -12.30
CA ASN A 40 0.60 13.00 -13.22
C ASN A 40 1.71 13.37 -14.23
N PRO A 41 2.91 12.77 -14.15
CA PRO A 41 4.02 13.06 -15.06
C PRO A 41 3.86 12.43 -16.45
N LEU A 42 2.88 11.55 -16.67
CA LEU A 42 2.70 10.85 -17.95
C LEU A 42 1.89 11.66 -18.97
N GLY A 43 1.21 12.71 -18.52
CA GLY A 43 0.33 13.55 -19.34
C GLY A 43 -0.92 12.81 -19.85
N GLY A 44 -1.88 13.57 -20.37
CA GLY A 44 -3.19 13.03 -20.79
C GLY A 44 -3.19 12.11 -22.03
N GLY A 45 -2.04 11.93 -22.69
CA GLY A 45 -1.90 11.05 -23.86
C GLY A 45 -1.52 9.61 -23.54
N PHE A 46 -1.18 9.29 -22.28
CA PHE A 46 -0.79 7.95 -21.87
C PHE A 46 -2.01 7.07 -21.58
N ASP A 47 -2.05 5.88 -22.19
CA ASP A 47 -3.06 4.85 -21.95
C ASP A 47 -2.40 3.60 -21.36
N TYR A 48 -2.64 3.34 -20.08
CA TYR A 48 -2.06 2.20 -19.38
C TYR A 48 -2.56 0.87 -19.92
N ALA A 49 -3.83 0.75 -20.31
CA ALA A 49 -4.36 -0.49 -20.86
C ALA A 49 -3.63 -0.88 -22.16
N SER A 50 -3.34 0.10 -23.01
CA SER A 50 -2.51 -0.11 -24.22
C SER A 50 -1.05 -0.42 -23.89
N ALA A 51 -0.47 0.18 -22.85
CA ALA A 51 0.89 -0.14 -22.41
C ALA A 51 0.99 -1.55 -21.83
N PHE A 52 0.03 -1.94 -20.98
CA PHE A 52 -0.04 -3.26 -20.35
C PHE A 52 -0.23 -4.39 -21.37
N ARG A 53 -0.99 -4.17 -22.44
CA ARG A 53 -1.13 -5.16 -23.53
C ARG A 53 0.17 -5.48 -24.26
N LYS A 54 1.17 -4.60 -24.21
CA LYS A 54 2.49 -4.81 -24.83
C LYS A 54 3.45 -5.58 -23.93
N LEU A 55 3.08 -5.76 -22.65
CA LEU A 55 3.89 -6.43 -21.64
C LEU A 55 4.10 -7.91 -22.00
N ASP A 56 5.35 -8.36 -22.00
CA ASP A 56 5.65 -9.78 -21.96
C ASP A 56 5.37 -10.33 -20.54
N TYR A 57 4.14 -10.80 -20.36
CA TYR A 57 3.67 -11.35 -19.09
C TYR A 57 4.48 -12.56 -18.62
N HIS A 58 4.95 -13.40 -19.55
CA HIS A 58 5.73 -14.58 -19.19
C HIS A 58 7.14 -14.21 -18.74
N ALA A 59 7.80 -13.27 -19.44
CA ALA A 59 9.08 -12.73 -19.01
C ALA A 59 8.98 -12.06 -17.63
N LEU A 60 7.94 -11.25 -17.40
CA LEU A 60 7.72 -10.60 -16.10
C LEU A 60 7.55 -11.64 -14.98
N LYS A 61 6.70 -12.65 -15.19
CA LYS A 61 6.54 -13.73 -14.20
C LYS A 61 7.84 -14.48 -13.95
N ASN A 62 8.64 -14.74 -14.98
CA ASN A 62 9.92 -15.41 -14.82
C ASN A 62 10.93 -14.57 -14.03
N ASP A 63 10.97 -13.25 -14.22
CA ASP A 63 11.79 -12.36 -13.39
C ASP A 63 11.32 -12.35 -11.94
N LEU A 64 10.00 -12.32 -11.69
CA LEU A 64 9.44 -12.43 -10.35
C LEU A 64 9.79 -13.76 -9.69
N ARG A 65 9.73 -14.88 -10.42
CA ARG A 65 10.15 -16.20 -9.92
C ARG A 65 11.62 -16.24 -9.53
N LYS A 66 12.50 -15.62 -10.33
CA LYS A 66 13.93 -15.51 -9.98
C LYS A 66 14.12 -14.68 -8.71
N LEU A 67 13.43 -13.53 -8.63
CA LEU A 67 13.49 -12.66 -7.47
C LEU A 67 13.10 -13.39 -6.18
N MET A 68 12.14 -14.33 -6.23
CA MET A 68 11.70 -15.07 -5.05
C MET A 68 12.84 -15.68 -4.23
N THR A 69 13.90 -16.14 -4.89
CA THR A 69 15.06 -16.80 -4.25
C THR A 69 16.36 -16.01 -4.38
N ASP A 70 16.31 -14.79 -4.91
CA ASP A 70 17.47 -13.91 -5.09
C ASP A 70 17.66 -13.02 -3.85
N SER A 71 18.08 -13.65 -2.74
CA SER A 71 18.27 -12.99 -1.45
C SER A 71 19.24 -11.82 -1.54
N GLN A 72 18.93 -10.72 -0.85
CA GLN A 72 19.71 -9.48 -0.84
C GLN A 72 20.27 -9.25 0.55
N ASP A 73 21.53 -8.83 0.65
CA ASP A 73 22.21 -8.68 1.96
C ASP A 73 21.53 -7.65 2.87
N TRP A 74 20.92 -6.61 2.30
CA TRP A 74 20.24 -5.55 3.04
C TRP A 74 18.83 -5.93 3.53
N TRP A 75 18.29 -7.04 3.04
CA TRP A 75 17.04 -7.64 3.52
C TRP A 75 17.02 -9.13 3.19
N PRO A 76 17.73 -9.97 3.96
CA PRO A 76 17.86 -11.39 3.63
C PRO A 76 16.50 -12.11 3.55
N ALA A 77 16.37 -13.03 2.61
CA ALA A 77 15.14 -13.79 2.43
C ALA A 77 15.00 -14.84 3.54
N ASP A 78 13.89 -14.77 4.29
CA ASP A 78 13.53 -15.81 5.25
C ASP A 78 13.46 -17.17 4.54
N PHE A 79 14.12 -18.18 5.10
CA PHE A 79 14.22 -19.53 4.51
C PHE A 79 14.76 -19.56 3.07
N GLY A 80 15.49 -18.52 2.64
CA GLY A 80 15.98 -18.37 1.28
C GLY A 80 14.88 -18.07 0.24
N HIS A 81 13.69 -17.66 0.66
CA HIS A 81 12.58 -17.34 -0.25
C HIS A 81 11.70 -16.18 0.24
N TYR A 82 11.54 -15.11 -0.54
CA TYR A 82 10.70 -13.94 -0.21
C TYR A 82 9.18 -14.18 -0.30
N GLY A 83 8.74 -15.43 -0.36
CA GLY A 83 7.38 -15.78 -0.76
C GLY A 83 6.35 -15.27 0.25
N GLY A 84 6.58 -15.56 1.53
CA GLY A 84 5.73 -15.06 2.62
C GLY A 84 5.67 -13.53 2.67
N LEU A 85 6.81 -12.86 2.46
CA LEU A 85 6.90 -11.40 2.45
C LEU A 85 6.04 -10.78 1.34
N PHE A 86 6.11 -11.31 0.12
CA PHE A 86 5.36 -10.78 -1.01
C PHE A 86 3.86 -11.10 -0.97
N ILE A 87 3.48 -12.26 -0.41
CA ILE A 87 2.07 -12.55 -0.12
C ILE A 87 1.52 -11.53 0.86
N ARG A 88 2.24 -11.27 1.98
CA ARG A 88 1.85 -10.25 2.94
C ARG A 88 1.74 -8.87 2.29
N MET A 89 2.71 -8.47 1.47
CA MET A 89 2.66 -7.18 0.76
C MET A 89 1.40 -7.04 -0.11
N ALA A 90 1.07 -8.06 -0.91
CA ALA A 90 -0.10 -8.07 -1.76
C ALA A 90 -1.40 -8.07 -0.95
N TRP A 91 -1.47 -8.86 0.13
CA TRP A 91 -2.58 -8.89 1.07
C TRP A 91 -2.82 -7.52 1.69
N HIS A 92 -1.80 -6.88 2.27
CA HIS A 92 -1.92 -5.54 2.87
C HIS A 92 -2.24 -4.45 1.84
N SER A 93 -1.84 -4.64 0.58
CA SER A 93 -2.18 -3.70 -0.50
C SER A 93 -3.69 -3.75 -0.78
N ALA A 94 -4.26 -4.95 -0.86
CA ALA A 94 -5.70 -5.15 -1.06
C ALA A 94 -6.56 -4.94 0.19
N GLY A 95 -6.00 -5.18 1.39
CA GLY A 95 -6.73 -5.27 2.65
C GLY A 95 -7.28 -3.94 3.19
N THR A 96 -6.86 -2.81 2.64
CA THR A 96 -7.44 -1.49 3.00
C THR A 96 -8.86 -1.25 2.47
N TYR A 97 -9.35 -2.13 1.60
CA TYR A 97 -10.67 -1.97 0.98
C TYR A 97 -11.80 -2.02 2.01
N ARG A 98 -12.80 -1.14 1.86
CA ARG A 98 -14.02 -1.12 2.69
C ARG A 98 -15.26 -1.03 1.82
N ILE A 99 -16.29 -1.79 2.17
CA ILE A 99 -17.55 -1.83 1.40
C ILE A 99 -18.38 -0.54 1.51
N GLY A 100 -18.25 0.21 2.62
CA GLY A 100 -19.10 1.35 2.92
C GLY A 100 -18.98 2.51 1.92
N ASP A 101 -17.78 2.72 1.36
CA ASP A 101 -17.54 3.75 0.34
C ASP A 101 -16.70 3.25 -0.85
N GLY A 102 -16.32 1.97 -0.86
CA GLY A 102 -15.48 1.37 -1.89
C GLY A 102 -14.04 1.88 -1.93
N ARG A 103 -13.60 2.67 -0.93
CA ARG A 103 -12.24 3.22 -0.88
C ARG A 103 -11.24 2.20 -0.35
N GLY A 104 -9.96 2.55 -0.53
CA GLY A 104 -8.84 1.65 -0.26
C GLY A 104 -8.68 0.57 -1.33
N GLY A 105 -8.00 -0.50 -0.96
CA GLY A 105 -7.68 -1.62 -1.82
C GLY A 105 -6.42 -1.44 -2.68
N GLY A 106 -6.09 -2.49 -3.43
CA GLY A 106 -4.87 -2.56 -4.23
C GLY A 106 -4.95 -1.85 -5.57
N GLY A 107 -6.05 -1.14 -5.86
CA GLY A 107 -6.40 -0.65 -7.20
C GLY A 107 -5.55 0.50 -7.74
N ARG A 108 -4.91 1.29 -6.86
CA ARG A 108 -4.13 2.50 -7.23
C ARG A 108 -2.67 2.45 -6.75
N GLY A 109 -2.31 1.37 -6.04
CA GLY A 109 -0.97 1.23 -5.45
C GLY A 109 -0.71 2.21 -4.30
N GLN A 110 -1.74 2.63 -3.57
CA GLN A 110 -1.64 3.61 -2.47
C GLN A 110 -0.71 3.18 -1.33
N GLN A 111 -0.41 1.89 -1.16
CA GLN A 111 0.54 1.38 -0.15
C GLN A 111 1.95 2.01 -0.28
N ARG A 112 2.25 2.67 -1.41
CA ARG A 112 3.50 3.42 -1.64
C ARG A 112 3.53 4.79 -0.96
N PHE A 113 2.37 5.37 -0.69
CA PHE A 113 2.25 6.74 -0.18
C PHE A 113 1.82 6.77 1.29
N ALA A 114 2.02 7.92 1.93
CA ALA A 114 1.46 8.17 3.24
C ALA A 114 -0.08 8.19 3.17
N PRO A 115 -0.80 7.83 4.25
CA PRO A 115 -0.25 7.32 5.51
C PRO A 115 0.13 5.83 5.44
N LEU A 116 -0.39 5.09 4.45
CA LEU A 116 -0.30 3.62 4.38
C LEU A 116 1.13 3.09 4.39
N ASN A 117 2.07 3.77 3.74
CA ASN A 117 3.46 3.35 3.66
C ASN A 117 4.18 3.35 5.03
N SER A 118 3.57 3.96 6.04
CA SER A 118 4.13 4.16 7.39
C SER A 118 3.22 3.62 8.50
N TRP A 119 2.11 2.94 8.16
CA TRP A 119 1.28 2.28 9.16
C TRP A 119 2.07 1.19 9.90
N PRO A 120 1.87 1.02 11.22
CA PRO A 120 2.57 -0.02 12.00
C PRO A 120 2.38 -1.42 11.41
N ASP A 121 1.19 -1.71 10.92
CA ASP A 121 0.87 -3.03 10.35
C ASP A 121 1.47 -3.22 8.94
N ASN A 122 1.98 -2.15 8.30
CA ASN A 122 2.75 -2.20 7.06
C ASN A 122 4.28 -2.17 7.27
N VAL A 123 4.75 -2.39 8.49
CA VAL A 123 6.19 -2.47 8.82
C VAL A 123 6.92 -3.45 7.89
N ASN A 124 8.10 -3.03 7.43
CA ASN A 124 9.00 -3.75 6.51
C ASN A 124 8.45 -3.98 5.10
N LEU A 125 7.21 -3.55 4.78
CA LEU A 125 6.70 -3.62 3.40
C LEU A 125 7.37 -2.56 2.50
N ASP A 126 8.04 -1.56 3.07
CA ASP A 126 8.98 -0.69 2.33
C ASP A 126 10.11 -1.50 1.69
N LYS A 127 10.64 -2.51 2.40
CA LYS A 127 11.66 -3.43 1.88
C LYS A 127 11.12 -4.33 0.78
N ALA A 128 9.92 -4.89 0.99
CA ALA A 128 9.23 -5.69 -0.03
C ALA A 128 9.05 -4.91 -1.35
N ARG A 129 8.52 -3.68 -1.26
CA ARG A 129 8.38 -2.82 -2.45
C ARG A 129 9.73 -2.44 -3.07
N ARG A 130 10.77 -2.27 -2.26
CA ARG A 130 12.13 -1.97 -2.74
C ARG A 130 12.74 -3.12 -3.52
N LEU A 131 12.52 -4.38 -3.12
CA LEU A 131 13.00 -5.56 -3.86
C LEU A 131 12.46 -5.63 -5.29
N LEU A 132 11.26 -5.08 -5.53
CA LEU A 132 10.62 -5.06 -6.83
C LEU A 132 11.11 -3.94 -7.76
N TRP A 133 11.91 -3.00 -7.25
CA TRP A 133 12.35 -1.84 -8.02
C TRP A 133 13.09 -2.19 -9.33
N PRO A 134 14.07 -3.12 -9.37
CA PRO A 134 14.73 -3.48 -10.62
C PRO A 134 13.77 -4.02 -11.69
N ILE A 135 12.74 -4.77 -11.26
CA ILE A 135 11.69 -5.28 -12.15
C ILE A 135 10.82 -4.12 -12.64
N LYS A 136 10.38 -3.23 -11.75
CA LYS A 136 9.62 -2.03 -12.17
C LYS A 136 10.41 -1.18 -13.17
N GLN A 137 11.71 -1.01 -12.97
CA GLN A 137 12.58 -0.28 -13.91
C GLN A 137 12.65 -0.98 -15.27
N LYS A 138 12.83 -2.31 -15.29
CA LYS A 138 12.93 -3.09 -16.52
C LYS A 138 11.68 -2.99 -17.40
N TYR A 139 10.49 -3.05 -16.79
CA TYR A 139 9.22 -3.05 -17.54
C TYR A 139 8.60 -1.66 -17.67
N GLY A 140 9.10 -0.66 -16.95
CA GLY A 140 8.70 0.74 -17.09
C GLY A 140 7.20 0.92 -16.95
N GLN A 141 6.59 1.61 -17.92
CA GLN A 141 5.15 1.91 -17.92
C GLN A 141 4.26 0.76 -18.43
N GLN A 142 4.84 -0.38 -18.83
CA GLN A 142 4.06 -1.55 -19.22
C GLN A 142 3.48 -2.31 -18.01
N ILE A 143 3.96 -2.01 -16.80
CA ILE A 143 3.42 -2.54 -15.55
C ILE A 143 3.39 -1.42 -14.50
N SER A 144 2.22 -1.16 -13.92
CA SER A 144 2.07 -0.24 -12.80
C SER A 144 2.59 -0.89 -11.51
N TRP A 145 2.89 -0.09 -10.49
CA TRP A 145 3.15 -0.60 -9.15
C TRP A 145 1.92 -1.31 -8.57
N ALA A 146 0.72 -0.77 -8.82
CA ALA A 146 -0.52 -1.37 -8.38
C ALA A 146 -0.67 -2.82 -8.87
N ASP A 147 -0.45 -3.08 -10.16
CA ASP A 147 -0.46 -4.43 -10.72
C ASP A 147 0.75 -5.26 -10.28
N LEU A 148 1.95 -4.67 -10.26
CA LEU A 148 3.18 -5.39 -9.89
C LEU A 148 3.10 -5.95 -8.47
N MET A 149 2.60 -5.18 -7.50
CA MET A 149 2.49 -5.64 -6.12
C MET A 149 1.55 -6.85 -5.98
N ILE A 150 0.39 -6.81 -6.64
CA ILE A 150 -0.58 -7.92 -6.60
C ILE A 150 -0.07 -9.13 -7.38
N LEU A 151 0.51 -8.93 -8.57
CA LEU A 151 1.09 -10.02 -9.36
C LEU A 151 2.22 -10.72 -8.61
N THR A 152 3.04 -9.98 -7.87
CA THR A 152 4.14 -10.56 -7.08
C THR A 152 3.59 -11.52 -6.02
N GLY A 153 2.51 -11.15 -5.32
CA GLY A 153 1.84 -12.06 -4.36
C GLY A 153 1.30 -13.33 -5.03
N ASN A 154 0.72 -13.20 -6.23
CA ASN A 154 0.27 -14.36 -7.01
C ASN A 154 1.44 -15.26 -7.44
N VAL A 155 2.54 -14.69 -7.93
CA VAL A 155 3.73 -15.46 -8.31
C VAL A 155 4.34 -16.16 -7.09
N ALA A 156 4.36 -15.51 -5.92
CA ALA A 156 4.83 -16.13 -4.68
C ALA A 156 4.00 -17.36 -4.29
N LEU A 157 2.66 -17.28 -4.40
CA LEU A 157 1.79 -18.45 -4.20
C LEU A 157 2.12 -19.57 -5.20
N GLU A 158 2.28 -19.24 -6.48
CA GLU A 158 2.62 -20.20 -7.53
C GLU A 158 3.96 -20.90 -7.30
N THR A 159 5.02 -20.16 -6.90
CA THR A 159 6.35 -20.77 -6.66
C THR A 159 6.37 -21.68 -5.44
N MET A 160 5.45 -21.49 -4.50
CA MET A 160 5.29 -22.33 -3.31
C MET A 160 4.26 -23.45 -3.49
N GLY A 161 3.87 -23.76 -4.74
CA GLY A 161 3.05 -24.92 -5.08
C GLY A 161 1.54 -24.68 -5.05
N PHE A 162 1.08 -23.44 -4.87
CA PHE A 162 -0.34 -23.11 -4.92
C PHE A 162 -0.76 -22.61 -6.31
N ARG A 163 -1.74 -23.26 -6.93
CA ARG A 163 -2.32 -22.80 -8.20
C ARG A 163 -3.32 -21.67 -7.95
N THR A 164 -2.96 -20.47 -8.38
CA THR A 164 -3.88 -19.31 -8.35
C THR A 164 -5.03 -19.48 -9.35
N PHE A 165 -6.18 -18.86 -9.05
CA PHE A 165 -7.35 -18.91 -9.93
C PHE A 165 -7.13 -18.12 -11.22
N GLY A 166 -6.47 -16.98 -11.12
CA GLY A 166 -6.14 -16.11 -12.24
C GLY A 166 -5.56 -14.78 -11.77
N PHE A 167 -5.17 -13.95 -12.74
CA PHE A 167 -4.73 -12.57 -12.50
C PHE A 167 -5.28 -11.68 -13.61
N GLY A 168 -5.87 -10.54 -13.22
CA GLY A 168 -6.23 -9.45 -14.13
C GLY A 168 -5.38 -8.23 -13.81
N GLY A 169 -4.72 -7.68 -14.83
CA GLY A 169 -4.08 -6.37 -14.77
C GLY A 169 -5.03 -5.24 -15.18
N GLY A 170 -4.51 -4.01 -15.22
CA GLY A 170 -5.26 -2.81 -15.55
C GLY A 170 -5.41 -1.83 -14.38
N ARG A 171 -4.71 -2.05 -13.27
CA ARG A 171 -4.68 -1.10 -12.14
C ARG A 171 -3.73 0.03 -12.49
N GLU A 172 -4.22 1.25 -12.65
CA GLU A 172 -3.38 2.41 -12.95
C GLU A 172 -2.71 2.95 -11.68
N ASP A 173 -1.45 3.37 -11.80
CA ASP A 173 -0.78 4.05 -10.70
C ASP A 173 -1.30 5.48 -10.56
N THR A 174 -1.47 5.91 -9.32
CA THR A 174 -1.61 7.32 -8.96
C THR A 174 -0.26 7.91 -8.55
N TRP A 175 -0.23 9.24 -8.52
CA TRP A 175 0.99 10.02 -8.28
C TRP A 175 0.97 10.80 -6.96
N GLU A 176 -0.10 10.65 -6.19
CA GLU A 176 -0.28 11.26 -4.88
C GLU A 176 -1.13 10.37 -3.95
N PRO A 177 -1.07 10.57 -2.63
CA PRO A 177 -1.91 9.85 -1.69
C PRO A 177 -3.40 10.23 -1.80
N ASP A 178 -4.30 9.24 -1.73
CA ASP A 178 -5.74 9.47 -1.59
C ASP A 178 -6.02 10.28 -0.30
N GLN A 179 -6.63 11.45 -0.45
CA GLN A 179 -6.95 12.37 0.64
C GLN A 179 -8.42 12.30 1.04
N ASP A 180 -9.23 11.61 0.24
CA ASP A 180 -10.66 11.43 0.45
C ASP A 180 -10.99 10.18 1.29
N VAL A 181 -9.97 9.47 1.78
CA VAL A 181 -10.15 8.33 2.68
C VAL A 181 -10.11 8.79 4.13
N TYR A 182 -11.22 8.59 4.84
CA TYR A 182 -11.27 8.74 6.29
C TYR A 182 -10.84 7.44 6.97
N TRP A 183 -9.63 7.44 7.56
CA TRP A 183 -9.06 6.25 8.23
C TRP A 183 -9.47 6.12 9.69
N GLY A 184 -10.04 7.17 10.28
CA GLY A 184 -10.30 7.24 11.72
C GLY A 184 -10.16 8.65 12.29
N SER A 185 -10.69 8.83 13.50
CA SER A 185 -10.55 10.07 14.29
C SER A 185 -9.35 10.04 15.23
N GLU A 186 -8.67 8.90 15.34
CA GLU A 186 -7.59 8.66 16.28
C GLU A 186 -6.33 9.46 15.89
N THR A 187 -5.69 10.05 16.90
CA THR A 187 -4.49 10.89 16.73
C THR A 187 -3.18 10.16 17.05
N SER A 188 -3.27 8.91 17.51
CA SER A 188 -2.13 8.05 17.83
C SER A 188 -2.28 6.70 17.12
N TRP A 189 -1.16 6.14 16.68
CA TRP A 189 -1.14 4.80 16.10
C TRP A 189 -1.66 3.76 17.10
N LEU A 190 -2.39 2.76 16.58
CA LEU A 190 -3.02 1.68 17.35
C LEU A 190 -4.07 2.14 18.38
N GLY A 191 -4.48 3.41 18.37
CA GLY A 191 -5.61 3.87 19.18
C GLY A 191 -6.92 3.26 18.69
N GLY A 192 -7.73 2.72 19.60
CA GLY A 192 -9.07 2.17 19.29
C GLY A 192 -10.20 2.73 20.16
N ASP A 193 -9.86 3.46 21.22
CA ASP A 193 -10.80 3.89 22.27
C ASP A 193 -11.93 4.80 21.76
N LEU A 194 -11.70 5.56 20.69
CA LEU A 194 -12.69 6.48 20.11
C LEU A 194 -13.71 5.75 19.24
N ARG A 195 -13.27 4.79 18.44
CA ARG A 195 -14.10 4.06 17.49
C ARG A 195 -14.92 2.96 18.15
N TYR A 196 -14.35 2.33 19.17
CA TYR A 196 -15.00 1.27 19.94
C TYR A 196 -15.39 1.72 21.35
N ALA A 197 -15.69 3.01 21.54
CA ALA A 197 -16.11 3.57 22.82
C ALA A 197 -17.33 2.86 23.44
N HIS A 198 -18.13 2.18 22.61
CA HIS A 198 -19.33 1.44 23.00
C HIS A 198 -19.10 -0.08 23.06
N GLY A 199 -17.86 -0.54 22.85
CA GLY A 199 -17.48 -1.94 22.61
C GLY A 199 -17.74 -2.36 21.16
N SER A 200 -17.16 -3.49 20.77
CA SER A 200 -17.45 -4.15 19.48
C SER A 200 -18.30 -5.38 19.74
N GLU A 201 -19.35 -5.60 18.94
CA GLU A 201 -20.18 -6.78 19.07
C GLU A 201 -19.35 -8.06 18.79
N GLY A 202 -19.29 -8.98 19.76
CA GLY A 202 -18.54 -10.24 19.63
C GLY A 202 -17.07 -10.20 20.10
N VAL A 203 -16.59 -9.09 20.66
CA VAL A 203 -15.28 -9.01 21.32
C VAL A 203 -15.45 -8.97 22.83
N ASP A 204 -14.67 -9.79 23.55
CA ASP A 204 -14.69 -9.81 25.01
C ASP A 204 -14.12 -8.48 25.55
N LYS A 205 -14.84 -7.84 26.50
CA LYS A 205 -14.54 -6.47 26.96
C LYS A 205 -13.22 -6.33 27.71
N GLU A 206 -12.56 -7.44 28.01
CA GLU A 206 -11.29 -7.51 28.72
C GLU A 206 -10.08 -7.22 27.82
N TYR A 207 -10.23 -7.28 26.49
CA TYR A 207 -9.14 -7.05 25.54
C TYR A 207 -9.32 -5.77 24.72
N PRO A 208 -8.29 -4.92 24.58
CA PRO A 208 -8.36 -3.73 23.74
C PRO A 208 -8.50 -4.09 22.26
N VAL A 209 -9.35 -3.36 21.54
CA VAL A 209 -9.51 -3.50 20.09
C VAL A 209 -8.60 -2.49 19.41
N GLU A 210 -7.57 -2.97 18.71
CA GLU A 210 -6.65 -2.11 17.95
C GLU A 210 -7.11 -1.94 16.50
N VAL A 211 -6.91 -0.75 15.94
CA VAL A 211 -7.16 -0.48 14.52
C VAL A 211 -5.99 -1.05 13.70
N SER A 212 -6.22 -2.17 13.03
CA SER A 212 -5.27 -2.82 12.08
C SER A 212 -5.85 -2.90 10.66
N LEU A 213 -5.01 -3.15 9.64
CA LEU A 213 -5.44 -3.25 8.23
C LEU A 213 -6.33 -4.45 7.94
N ALA A 214 -6.33 -5.47 8.80
CA ALA A 214 -7.16 -6.62 8.58
C ALA A 214 -8.60 -6.27 8.91
N ALA A 215 -9.49 -6.42 7.93
CA ALA A 215 -10.92 -6.21 8.02
C ALA A 215 -11.52 -6.63 9.38
N VAL A 216 -11.65 -5.66 10.28
CA VAL A 216 -12.52 -5.72 11.45
C VAL A 216 -13.17 -4.35 11.54
N ASP A 217 -14.04 -4.03 10.59
CA ASP A 217 -15.02 -2.95 10.78
C ASP A 217 -16.17 -3.58 11.58
N GLY A 218 -16.13 -3.37 12.90
CA GLY A 218 -17.26 -3.61 13.78
C GLY A 218 -18.14 -2.37 13.76
N ASP A 219 -19.06 -2.32 12.80
CA ASP A 219 -20.42 -1.77 12.94
C ASP A 219 -21.17 -2.01 11.63
N GLU A 220 -22.11 -2.96 11.69
CA GLU A 220 -23.12 -3.31 10.68
C GLU A 220 -22.69 -3.39 9.20
N GLN A 221 -22.07 -4.51 8.83
CA GLN A 221 -22.53 -5.47 7.78
C GLN A 221 -21.34 -6.32 7.29
N GLU A 222 -21.53 -7.65 7.38
CA GLU A 222 -20.63 -8.74 6.94
C GLU A 222 -19.33 -8.97 7.74
N THR A 223 -19.46 -9.89 8.71
CA THR A 223 -18.36 -10.56 9.41
C THR A 223 -17.59 -11.49 8.45
N VAL A 224 -16.35 -11.14 8.08
CA VAL A 224 -15.39 -12.12 7.54
C VAL A 224 -14.44 -12.56 8.67
N ARG A 225 -14.68 -13.76 9.19
CA ARG A 225 -13.84 -14.39 10.21
C ARG A 225 -12.47 -14.73 9.63
N THR A 226 -11.45 -13.95 9.96
CA THR A 226 -10.05 -14.37 9.79
C THR A 226 -9.44 -14.57 11.17
N LYS A 227 -9.39 -15.84 11.60
CA LYS A 227 -8.69 -16.27 12.81
C LYS A 227 -7.19 -16.10 12.53
N TYR A 228 -6.52 -15.16 13.19
CA TYR A 228 -5.07 -15.04 13.11
C TYR A 228 -4.43 -16.37 13.55
N LEU A 229 -3.78 -17.04 12.61
CA LEU A 229 -3.05 -18.30 12.81
C LEU A 229 -1.54 -18.06 12.84
N PHE A 230 -1.07 -16.93 13.34
CA PHE A 230 0.37 -16.69 13.56
C PHE A 230 0.60 -15.74 14.75
N SER A 231 0.19 -16.14 15.95
CA SER A 231 0.87 -15.67 17.17
C SER A 231 1.96 -16.68 17.50
N GLY A 232 3.14 -16.48 16.90
CA GLY A 232 4.35 -17.18 17.31
C GLY A 232 4.71 -16.69 18.71
N GLY A 233 4.58 -17.57 19.70
CA GLY A 233 5.21 -17.38 20.99
C GLY A 233 6.72 -17.39 20.83
N ALA A 234 7.36 -16.35 21.35
CA ALA A 234 8.69 -16.40 21.92
C ALA A 234 8.55 -16.01 23.39
#